data_AF-I4D0K6-F1
#
_entry.id   AF-I4D0K6-F1
#
_cell.length_a   1.000
_cell.length_b   1.000
_cell.length_c   1.000
_cell.angle_alpha   90.00
_cell.angle_beta   90.00
_cell.angle_gamma   90.00
#
_symmetry.space_group_name_H-M   'P 1'
#
loop_
_entity.id
_entity.type
_entity.pdbx_description
1 polymer ?
#
loop_
_entity_poly.entity_id
_entity_poly.type
_entity_poly.pdbx_seq_one_letter_code
_entity_poly.pdbx_strand_id
1 'polypeptide(L)'
;MQKIKDRIFLGIVAGMLGSIPGRLLNKLEFELGLTDSRYEQLAASLFVTKNDAHKHRGKAVGKIANGILANGVGIAATYTLSATGRDFYLLKGVGITSMAWLGIYGLSAQANVRKSKKPSAALLSYLDHVLFGAATAALVAMLGDDSLFPEQKIKREEREETIAALQQDYNYIIQTDPCYDKEKAGSIFGREDYTSSIH
;
A
#
# COMPACT_ATOMS: atom_id res chain seq x y z
N MET A 1 -8.21 15.89 -5.44
CA MET A 1 -7.67 15.60 -4.09
C MET A 1 -6.16 15.65 -4.17
N GLN A 2 -5.50 16.34 -3.25
CA GLN A 2 -4.04 16.28 -3.16
C GLN A 2 -3.60 14.86 -2.77
N LYS A 3 -2.66 14.29 -3.52
CA LYS A 3 -2.08 12.96 -3.28
C LYS A 3 -0.93 13.05 -2.28
N ILE A 4 -0.63 11.94 -1.61
CA ILE A 4 0.43 11.89 -0.59
C ILE A 4 1.75 11.48 -1.23
N LYS A 5 2.79 12.29 -1.05
CA LYS A 5 4.16 12.07 -1.58
C LYS A 5 5.13 11.47 -0.57
N ASP A 6 4.82 11.47 0.72
CA ASP A 6 5.66 10.83 1.72
C ASP A 6 5.25 9.37 1.93
N ARG A 7 6.19 8.44 1.74
CA ARG A 7 5.91 6.99 1.79
C ARG A 7 5.53 6.52 3.18
N ILE A 8 6.16 7.09 4.22
CA ILE A 8 5.92 6.68 5.60
C ILE A 8 4.53 7.17 6.02
N PHE A 9 4.21 8.44 5.77
CA PHE A 9 2.92 9.02 6.09
C PHE A 9 1.79 8.35 5.32
N LEU A 10 1.97 8.10 4.02
CA LEU A 10 1.02 7.33 3.20
C LEU A 10 0.79 5.94 3.80
N GLY A 11 1.86 5.24 4.19
CA GLY A 11 1.77 3.93 4.80
C GLY A 11 1.05 3.92 6.14
N ILE A 12 1.30 4.90 7.00
CA ILE A 12 0.58 5.06 8.27
C ILE A 12 -0.91 5.26 8.02
N VAL A 13 -1.29 6.21 7.15
CA VAL A 13 -2.69 6.51 6.85
C VAL A 13 -3.38 5.29 6.23
N ALA A 14 -2.76 4.65 5.25
CA ALA A 14 -3.30 3.48 4.58
C ALA A 14 -3.42 2.28 5.54
N GLY A 15 -2.43 2.05 6.41
CA GLY A 15 -2.48 0.99 7.41
C GLY A 15 -3.57 1.21 8.46
N MET A 16 -3.73 2.43 8.97
CA MET A 16 -4.80 2.77 9.91
C MET A 16 -6.18 2.53 9.29
N LEU A 17 -6.45 3.12 8.13
CA LEU A 17 -7.74 3.03 7.45
C LEU A 17 -8.01 1.63 6.92
N GLY A 18 -7.00 0.99 6.32
CA GLY A 18 -7.08 -0.36 5.77
C GLY A 18 -7.35 -1.43 6.83
N SER A 19 -6.97 -1.18 8.09
CA SER A 19 -7.25 -2.11 9.19
C SER A 19 -8.71 -2.12 9.67
N ILE A 20 -9.52 -1.13 9.27
CA ILE A 20 -10.90 -0.99 9.74
C ILE A 20 -11.77 -2.21 9.33
N PRO A 21 -11.81 -2.65 8.06
CA PRO A 21 -12.62 -3.80 7.65
C PRO A 21 -12.31 -5.08 8.44
N GLY A 22 -11.02 -5.42 8.59
CA GLY A 22 -10.61 -6.62 9.34
C GLY A 22 -10.96 -6.53 10.83
N ARG A 23 -10.89 -5.34 11.46
CA ARG A 23 -11.33 -5.15 12.85
C ARG A 23 -12.85 -5.29 13.01
N LEU A 24 -13.62 -4.80 12.05
CA LEU A 24 -15.07 -4.94 12.05
C LEU A 24 -15.47 -6.40 11.89
N LEU A 25 -14.83 -7.12 10.96
CA LEU A 25 -15.09 -8.54 10.75
C LEU A 25 -14.73 -9.36 12.00
N ASN A 26 -13.54 -9.16 12.58
CA ASN A 26 -13.15 -9.81 13.84
C ASN A 26 -14.14 -9.57 14.98
N LYS A 27 -14.69 -8.34 15.09
CA LYS A 27 -15.70 -8.02 16.09
C LYS A 27 -16.99 -8.81 15.86
N LEU A 28 -17.46 -8.91 14.62
CA LEU A 28 -18.64 -9.69 14.26
C LEU A 28 -18.42 -11.18 14.54
N GLU A 29 -17.27 -11.73 14.15
CA GLU A 29 -16.91 -13.13 14.42
C GLU A 29 -16.92 -13.45 15.91
N PHE A 30 -16.42 -12.54 16.74
CA PHE A 30 -16.43 -12.69 18.18
C PHE A 30 -17.86 -12.65 18.73
N GLU A 31 -18.71 -11.73 18.26
CA GLU A 31 -20.11 -11.60 18.68
C GLU A 31 -20.97 -12.79 18.23
N LEU A 32 -20.67 -13.38 17.08
CA LEU A 32 -21.27 -14.62 16.59
C LEU A 32 -20.73 -15.89 17.29
N GLY A 33 -19.73 -15.74 18.17
CA GLY A 33 -19.11 -16.87 18.84
C GLY A 33 -18.34 -17.79 17.87
N LEU A 34 -17.81 -17.27 16.76
CA LEU A 34 -16.92 -18.01 15.87
C LEU A 34 -15.46 -17.98 16.35
N THR A 35 -15.08 -16.93 17.08
CA THR A 35 -13.79 -16.80 17.76
C THR A 35 -13.99 -16.74 19.28
N ASP A 36 -12.91 -16.82 20.06
CA ASP A 36 -12.96 -16.78 21.53
C ASP A 36 -12.28 -15.53 22.13
N SER A 37 -11.71 -14.70 21.26
CA SER A 37 -10.88 -13.54 21.61
C SER A 37 -10.95 -12.50 20.48
N ARG A 38 -10.97 -11.22 20.85
CA ARG A 38 -10.78 -10.12 19.90
C ARG A 38 -9.29 -9.86 19.66
N TYR A 39 -8.93 -9.27 18.53
CA TYR A 39 -7.54 -8.91 18.24
C TYR A 39 -6.86 -8.04 19.30
N GLU A 40 -7.61 -7.13 19.91
CA GLU A 40 -7.10 -6.26 20.98
C GLU A 40 -6.69 -7.07 22.20
N GLN A 41 -7.43 -8.13 22.53
CA GLN A 41 -7.14 -8.99 23.67
C GLN A 41 -5.96 -9.90 23.38
N LEU A 42 -5.87 -10.43 22.15
CA LEU A 42 -4.74 -11.24 21.71
C LEU A 42 -3.44 -10.40 21.75
N ALA A 43 -3.46 -9.21 21.17
CA ALA A 43 -2.32 -8.29 21.17
C ALA A 43 -1.96 -7.82 22.58
N ALA A 44 -2.94 -7.49 23.43
CA ALA A 44 -2.68 -7.12 24.82
C ALA A 44 -1.97 -8.24 25.60
N SER A 45 -2.32 -9.50 25.33
CA SER A 45 -1.71 -10.64 26.03
C SER A 45 -0.22 -10.86 25.72
N LEU A 46 0.35 -10.14 24.75
CA LEU A 46 1.80 -10.07 24.53
C LEU A 46 2.52 -9.18 25.55
N PHE A 47 1.83 -8.19 26.12
CA PHE A 47 2.44 -7.15 26.96
C PHE A 47 1.94 -7.16 28.40
N VAL A 48 0.77 -7.74 28.65
CA VAL A 48 0.15 -7.82 29.98
C VAL A 48 -0.32 -9.24 30.27
N THR A 49 -0.57 -9.53 31.54
CA THR A 49 -1.09 -10.84 31.96
C THR A 49 -2.44 -11.14 31.30
N LYS A 50 -2.79 -12.42 31.16
CA LYS A 50 -4.08 -12.86 30.59
C LYS A 50 -5.28 -12.24 31.31
N ASN A 51 -5.18 -12.08 32.64
CA ASN A 51 -6.25 -11.49 33.46
C ASN A 51 -6.37 -9.97 33.23
N ASP A 52 -5.27 -9.29 32.91
CA ASP A 52 -5.24 -7.85 32.65
C ASP A 52 -5.59 -7.49 31.20
N ALA A 53 -5.38 -8.39 30.24
CA ALA A 53 -5.71 -8.20 28.83
C ALA A 53 -7.20 -7.88 28.59
N HIS A 54 -8.08 -8.36 29.46
CA HIS A 54 -9.52 -8.11 29.39
C HIS A 54 -9.95 -6.78 30.05
N LYS A 55 -9.09 -6.18 30.89
CA LYS A 55 -9.36 -4.91 31.57
C LYS A 55 -9.21 -3.73 30.61
N HIS A 56 -9.80 -2.58 30.94
CA HIS A 56 -9.76 -1.38 30.09
C HIS A 56 -8.34 -0.94 29.72
N ARG A 57 -7.41 -0.98 30.69
CA ARG A 57 -5.99 -0.65 30.45
C ARG A 57 -5.31 -1.65 29.51
N GLY A 58 -5.54 -2.95 29.69
CA GLY A 58 -5.03 -3.97 28.78
C GLY A 58 -5.55 -3.81 27.36
N LYS A 59 -6.86 -3.55 27.19
CA LYS A 59 -7.46 -3.26 25.89
C LYS A 59 -6.83 -2.03 25.21
N ALA A 60 -6.49 -0.99 25.98
CA ALA A 60 -5.80 0.19 25.43
C ALA A 60 -4.41 -0.16 24.90
N VAL A 61 -3.63 -0.94 25.64
CA VAL A 61 -2.32 -1.45 25.20
C VAL A 61 -2.47 -2.27 23.91
N GLY A 62 -3.45 -3.18 23.85
CA GLY A 62 -3.73 -3.98 22.67
C GLY A 62 -4.11 -3.15 21.43
N LYS A 63 -4.90 -2.08 21.61
CA LYS A 63 -5.24 -1.14 20.52
C LYS A 63 -4.01 -0.41 19.99
N ILE A 64 -3.13 0.05 20.88
CA ILE A 64 -1.88 0.72 20.50
C ILE A 64 -0.98 -0.25 19.74
N ALA A 65 -0.76 -1.46 20.28
CA ALA A 65 0.05 -2.48 19.64
C ALA A 65 -0.47 -2.84 18.23
N ASN A 66 -1.78 -3.09 18.09
CA ASN A 66 -2.40 -3.35 16.80
C ASN A 66 -2.32 -2.16 15.85
N GLY A 67 -2.39 -0.93 16.36
CA GLY A 67 -2.20 0.29 15.56
C GLY A 67 -0.78 0.37 14.99
N ILE A 68 0.23 0.16 15.82
CA ILE A 68 1.64 0.17 15.40
C ILE A 68 1.90 -0.92 14.36
N LEU A 69 1.41 -2.15 14.59
CA LEU A 69 1.54 -3.25 13.63
C LEU A 69 0.84 -2.94 12.30
N ALA A 70 -0.38 -2.39 12.36
CA ALA A 70 -1.12 -2.01 11.15
C ALA A 70 -0.38 -0.93 10.35
N ASN A 71 0.19 0.07 11.04
CA ASN A 71 0.99 1.12 10.42
C ASN A 71 2.26 0.54 9.79
N GLY A 72 2.95 -0.36 10.48
CA GLY A 72 4.14 -1.05 9.96
C GLY A 72 3.83 -1.83 8.68
N VAL A 73 2.72 -2.57 8.65
CA VAL A 73 2.23 -3.25 7.44
C VAL A 73 1.92 -2.25 6.33
N GLY A 74 1.25 -1.13 6.63
CA GLY A 74 0.94 -0.11 5.63
C GLY A 74 2.18 0.55 5.05
N ILE A 75 3.20 0.81 5.87
CA ILE A 75 4.51 1.28 5.42
C ILE A 75 5.16 0.23 4.52
N ALA A 76 5.19 -1.04 4.94
CA ALA A 76 5.75 -2.12 4.13
C ALA A 76 5.04 -2.22 2.77
N ALA A 77 3.71 -2.21 2.74
CA ALA A 77 2.92 -2.18 1.51
C ALA A 77 3.27 -0.97 0.63
N THR A 78 3.43 0.21 1.23
CA THR A 78 3.79 1.42 0.48
C THR A 78 5.16 1.30 -0.18
N TYR A 79 6.16 0.80 0.54
CA TYR A 79 7.48 0.58 -0.04
C TYR A 79 7.49 -0.52 -1.09
N THR A 80 6.75 -1.62 -0.88
CA THR A 80 6.62 -2.69 -1.88
C THR A 80 6.00 -2.16 -3.17
N LEU A 81 4.89 -1.42 -3.11
CA LEU A 81 4.28 -0.85 -4.31
C LEU A 81 5.16 0.24 -4.94
N SER A 82 5.85 1.05 -4.13
CA SER A 82 6.80 2.06 -4.64
C SER A 82 7.99 1.43 -5.38
N ALA A 83 8.40 0.22 -4.98
CA ALA A 83 9.53 -0.48 -5.59
C ALA A 83 9.12 -1.34 -6.79
N THR A 84 7.92 -1.92 -6.75
CA THR A 84 7.51 -2.96 -7.71
C THR A 84 6.39 -2.54 -8.64
N GLY A 85 5.75 -1.40 -8.40
CA GLY A 85 4.55 -0.99 -9.11
C GLY A 85 3.25 -1.30 -8.38
N ARG A 86 2.18 -0.66 -8.86
CA ARG A 86 0.77 -0.85 -8.53
C ARG A 86 0.13 -1.99 -9.32
N ASP A 87 0.80 -2.62 -10.27
CA ASP A 87 0.34 -3.90 -10.83
C ASP A 87 0.07 -4.91 -9.70
N PHE A 88 -1.07 -5.61 -9.80
CA PHE A 88 -1.50 -6.60 -8.81
C PHE A 88 -1.44 -6.12 -7.35
N TYR A 89 -1.66 -4.81 -7.10
CA TYR A 89 -1.51 -4.22 -5.76
C TYR A 89 -2.27 -4.98 -4.68
N LEU A 90 -3.48 -5.48 -4.98
CA LEU A 90 -4.27 -6.28 -4.04
C LEU A 90 -3.51 -7.55 -3.61
N LEU A 91 -2.97 -8.30 -4.57
CA LEU A 91 -2.24 -9.54 -4.30
C LEU A 91 -0.94 -9.27 -3.53
N LYS A 92 -0.22 -8.20 -3.88
CA LYS A 92 0.98 -7.75 -3.14
C LYS A 92 0.63 -7.40 -1.69
N GLY A 93 -0.46 -6.65 -1.48
CA GLY A 93 -0.98 -6.31 -0.15
C GLY A 93 -1.34 -7.54 0.67
N VAL A 94 -2.11 -8.46 0.08
CA VAL A 94 -2.46 -9.75 0.71
C VAL A 94 -1.20 -10.51 1.10
N GLY A 95 -0.22 -10.65 0.20
CA GLY A 95 1.04 -11.35 0.47
C GLY A 95 1.79 -10.78 1.68
N ILE A 96 1.90 -9.44 1.78
CA ILE A 96 2.55 -8.77 2.92
C ILE A 96 1.82 -9.08 4.22
N THR A 97 0.50 -8.94 4.25
CA THR A 97 -0.28 -9.26 5.45
C THR A 97 -0.29 -10.73 5.80
N SER A 98 -0.24 -11.63 4.81
CA SER A 98 -0.14 -13.07 5.05
C SER A 98 1.19 -13.43 5.71
N MET A 99 2.30 -12.82 5.27
CA MET A 99 3.61 -12.97 5.91
C MET A 99 3.61 -12.38 7.33
N ALA A 100 3.03 -11.18 7.51
CA ALA A 100 2.90 -10.57 8.83
C ALA A 100 2.05 -11.43 9.78
N TRP A 101 0.94 -11.98 9.29
CA TRP A 101 0.08 -12.90 10.03
C TRP A 101 0.83 -14.16 10.44
N LEU A 102 1.54 -14.81 9.50
CA LEU A 102 2.38 -15.98 9.79
C LEU A 102 3.46 -15.66 10.82
N GLY A 103 4.11 -14.50 10.71
CA GLY A 103 5.11 -14.04 11.68
C GLY A 103 4.50 -13.87 13.07
N ILE A 104 3.38 -13.15 13.18
CA ILE A 104 2.70 -12.93 14.46
C ILE A 104 2.19 -14.25 15.05
N TYR A 105 1.50 -15.09 14.28
CA TYR A 105 0.97 -16.38 14.76
C TYR A 105 2.09 -17.37 15.10
N GLY A 106 3.12 -17.46 14.26
CA GLY A 106 4.27 -18.33 14.48
C GLY A 106 5.07 -17.93 15.72
N LEU A 107 5.37 -16.64 15.89
CA LEU A 107 6.11 -16.13 17.05
C LEU A 107 5.26 -16.14 18.33
N SER A 108 3.97 -15.80 18.24
CA SER A 108 3.08 -15.83 19.41
C SER A 108 2.85 -17.24 19.96
N ALA A 109 2.90 -18.28 19.11
CA ALA A 109 2.85 -19.67 19.54
C ALA A 109 4.00 -20.05 20.50
N GLN A 110 5.15 -19.36 20.39
CA GLN A 110 6.31 -19.52 21.27
C GLN A 110 6.25 -18.61 22.51
N ALA A 111 5.58 -17.45 22.42
CA ALA A 111 5.55 -16.43 23.47
C ALA A 111 4.49 -16.64 24.58
N ASN A 112 4.05 -17.88 24.85
CA ASN A 112 3.00 -18.21 25.84
C ASN A 112 1.68 -17.42 25.69
N VAL A 113 1.42 -16.89 24.50
CA VAL A 113 0.20 -16.16 24.15
C VAL A 113 -1.00 -17.08 24.29
N ARG A 114 -2.14 -16.51 24.65
CA ARG A 114 -3.39 -17.28 24.73
C ARG A 114 -3.70 -17.90 23.36
N LYS A 115 -3.68 -19.23 23.30
CA LYS A 115 -4.13 -19.99 22.14
C LYS A 115 -5.66 -20.05 22.11
N SER A 116 -6.24 -19.87 20.92
CA SER A 116 -7.67 -20.06 20.72
C SER A 116 -8.05 -21.52 20.97
N LYS A 117 -9.22 -21.73 21.58
CA LYS A 117 -9.83 -23.07 21.71
C LYS A 117 -10.61 -23.49 20.46
N LYS A 118 -10.84 -22.57 19.53
CA LYS A 118 -11.64 -22.81 18.31
C LYS A 118 -10.72 -22.96 17.10
N PRO A 119 -10.79 -24.09 16.36
CA PRO A 119 -9.93 -24.31 15.19
C PRO A 119 -10.23 -23.33 14.05
N SER A 120 -11.49 -22.88 13.93
CA SER A 120 -11.91 -21.85 12.97
C SER A 120 -11.24 -20.49 13.19
N ALA A 121 -10.80 -20.18 14.41
CA ALA A 121 -10.29 -18.85 14.75
C ALA A 121 -9.01 -18.49 13.99
N ALA A 122 -8.15 -19.46 13.69
CA ALA A 122 -6.95 -19.20 12.89
C ALA A 122 -7.30 -18.88 11.43
N LEU A 123 -8.25 -19.62 10.85
CA LEU A 123 -8.68 -19.42 9.47
C LEU A 123 -9.42 -18.09 9.28
N LEU A 124 -10.32 -17.76 10.20
CA LEU A 124 -11.04 -16.48 10.22
C LEU A 124 -10.08 -15.31 10.42
N SER A 125 -9.13 -15.46 11.36
CA SER A 125 -8.07 -14.47 11.56
C SER A 125 -7.19 -14.27 10.32
N TYR A 126 -6.94 -15.33 9.54
CA TYR A 126 -6.23 -15.19 8.27
C TYR A 126 -7.07 -14.42 7.25
N LEU A 127 -8.38 -14.69 7.15
CA LEU A 127 -9.29 -13.97 6.27
C LEU A 127 -9.36 -12.47 6.59
N ASP A 128 -9.44 -12.12 7.88
CA ASP A 128 -9.33 -10.74 8.37
C ASP A 128 -8.05 -10.04 7.85
N HIS A 129 -6.92 -10.76 7.85
CA HIS A 129 -5.63 -10.24 7.36
C HIS A 129 -5.59 -10.10 5.84
N VAL A 130 -6.21 -11.03 5.09
CA VAL A 130 -6.38 -10.91 3.63
C VAL A 130 -7.16 -9.63 3.29
N LEU A 131 -8.28 -9.38 3.97
CA LEU A 131 -9.08 -8.17 3.77
C LEU A 131 -8.31 -6.91 4.16
N PHE A 132 -7.60 -6.95 5.29
CA PHE A 132 -6.72 -5.86 5.72
C PHE A 132 -5.65 -5.54 4.67
N GLY A 133 -4.94 -6.54 4.17
CA GLY A 133 -3.88 -6.36 3.18
C GLY A 133 -4.39 -5.80 1.86
N ALA A 134 -5.49 -6.35 1.37
CA ALA A 134 -6.12 -5.90 0.14
C ALA A 134 -6.60 -4.44 0.27
N ALA A 135 -7.29 -4.10 1.37
CA ALA A 135 -7.77 -2.74 1.64
C ALA A 135 -6.61 -1.75 1.80
N THR A 136 -5.56 -2.13 2.51
CA THR A 136 -4.36 -1.29 2.72
C THR A 136 -3.67 -0.99 1.40
N ALA A 137 -3.40 -2.00 0.58
CA ALA A 137 -2.76 -1.79 -0.72
C ALA A 137 -3.64 -0.98 -1.67
N ALA A 138 -4.97 -1.16 -1.64
CA ALA A 138 -5.89 -0.32 -2.39
C ALA A 138 -5.77 1.16 -1.97
N LEU A 139 -5.75 1.43 -0.67
CA LEU A 139 -5.57 2.80 -0.16
C LEU A 139 -4.22 3.40 -0.52
N VAL A 140 -3.13 2.62 -0.49
CA VAL A 140 -1.82 3.08 -0.97
C VAL A 140 -1.89 3.46 -2.45
N ALA A 141 -2.46 2.60 -3.30
CA ALA A 141 -2.58 2.85 -4.73
C ALA A 141 -3.48 4.05 -5.05
N MET A 142 -4.52 4.27 -4.24
CA MET A 142 -5.50 5.36 -4.42
C MET A 142 -5.06 6.70 -3.84
N LEU A 143 -4.35 6.72 -2.71
CA LEU A 143 -3.97 7.95 -2.01
C LEU A 143 -2.54 8.40 -2.35
N GLY A 144 -1.68 7.49 -2.78
CA GLY A 144 -0.31 7.78 -3.17
C GLY A 144 -0.21 8.60 -4.44
N ASP A 145 0.74 9.53 -4.45
CA ASP A 145 1.11 10.31 -5.62
C ASP A 145 1.78 9.42 -6.66
N ASP A 146 1.51 9.66 -7.95
CA ASP A 146 2.01 8.80 -9.02
C ASP A 146 3.54 8.77 -9.09
N SER A 147 4.22 9.84 -8.65
CA SER A 147 5.69 9.92 -8.59
C SER A 147 6.33 8.90 -7.62
N LEU A 148 5.53 8.30 -6.74
CA LEU A 148 5.98 7.26 -5.82
C LEU A 148 6.22 5.92 -6.51
N PHE A 149 5.59 5.68 -7.66
CA PHE A 149 5.48 4.37 -8.30
C PHE A 149 6.21 4.32 -9.65
N PRO A 150 6.82 3.18 -10.02
CA PRO A 150 7.67 3.05 -11.20
C PRO A 150 6.92 3.15 -12.53
N GLU A 151 5.61 2.87 -12.62
CA GLU A 151 4.89 2.91 -13.90
C GLU A 151 4.93 4.28 -14.57
N GLN A 152 4.97 5.34 -13.78
CA GLN A 152 5.04 6.69 -14.33
C GLN A 152 6.45 7.04 -14.80
N LYS A 153 7.49 6.47 -14.17
CA LYS A 153 8.88 6.66 -14.60
C LYS A 153 9.10 6.03 -15.97
N ILE A 154 8.68 4.77 -16.14
CA ILE A 154 8.81 4.05 -17.41
C ILE A 154 8.09 4.81 -18.54
N LYS A 155 6.82 5.19 -18.32
CA LYS A 155 6.06 5.98 -19.32
C LYS A 155 6.69 7.33 -19.66
N ARG A 156 7.40 7.94 -18.71
CA ARG A 156 8.07 9.22 -18.90
C ARG A 156 9.35 9.04 -19.72
N GLU A 157 10.16 8.04 -19.38
CA GLU A 157 11.39 7.69 -20.10
C GLU A 157 11.08 7.32 -21.56
N GLU A 158 10.08 6.45 -21.80
CA GLU A 158 9.63 6.09 -23.16
C GLU A 158 9.16 7.32 -23.97
N ARG A 159 8.46 8.25 -23.33
CA ARG A 159 8.03 9.50 -23.98
C ARG A 159 9.21 10.40 -24.31
N GLU A 160 10.16 10.55 -23.39
CA GLU A 160 11.36 11.37 -23.59
C GLU A 160 12.23 10.81 -24.72
N GLU A 161 12.42 9.49 -24.78
CA GLU A 161 13.10 8.81 -25.89
C GLU A 161 12.39 9.02 -27.24
N THR A 162 11.05 8.90 -27.25
CA THR A 162 10.25 9.14 -28.46
C THR A 162 10.41 10.58 -28.97
N ILE A 163 10.38 11.57 -28.06
CA ILE A 163 10.56 12.98 -28.42
C ILE A 163 11.99 13.22 -28.95
N ALA A 164 13.00 12.62 -28.33
CA ALA A 164 14.39 12.74 -28.77
C ALA A 164 14.59 12.16 -30.18
N ALA A 165 13.99 10.99 -30.47
CA ALA A 165 14.04 10.37 -31.79
C ALA A 165 13.37 11.25 -32.86
N LEU A 166 12.17 11.79 -32.57
CA LEU A 166 11.47 12.70 -33.49
C LEU A 166 12.27 13.98 -33.76
N GLN A 167 12.95 14.52 -32.74
CA GLN A 167 13.78 15.71 -32.89
C GLN A 167 15.02 15.42 -33.76
N GLN A 168 15.60 14.23 -33.63
CA GLN A 168 16.72 13.79 -34.45
C GLN A 168 16.30 13.64 -35.92
N ASP A 169 15.16 13.02 -36.20
CA ASP A 169 14.60 12.88 -37.55
C ASP A 169 14.30 14.24 -38.18
N TYR A 170 13.71 15.15 -37.41
CA TYR A 170 13.46 16.54 -37.84
C TYR A 170 14.74 17.26 -38.26
N ASN A 171 15.80 17.16 -37.44
CA ASN A 171 17.09 17.77 -37.75
C ASN A 171 17.75 17.17 -39.00
N TYR A 172 17.62 15.85 -39.19
CA TYR A 172 18.13 15.17 -40.38
C TYR A 172 17.43 15.63 -41.66
N ILE A 173 16.10 15.76 -41.65
CA ILE A 173 15.32 16.26 -42.79
C ILE A 173 15.76 17.68 -43.18
N ILE A 174 15.89 18.58 -42.19
CA ILE A 174 16.35 19.96 -42.43
C ILE A 174 17.77 20.00 -43.04
N GLN A 175 18.64 19.07 -42.68
CA GLN A 175 20.02 19.05 -43.17
C GLN A 175 20.13 18.45 -44.58
N THR A 176 19.24 17.52 -44.94
CA THR A 176 19.36 16.73 -46.18
C THR A 176 18.49 17.22 -47.33
N ASP A 177 17.43 17.99 -47.05
CA ASP A 177 16.56 18.54 -48.08
C ASP A 177 16.74 20.07 -48.19
N PRO A 178 17.51 20.56 -49.19
CA PRO A 178 17.74 21.99 -49.38
C PRO A 178 16.49 22.77 -49.82
N CYS A 179 15.41 22.09 -50.22
CA CYS A 179 14.11 22.69 -50.52
C CYS A 179 13.19 22.75 -49.29
N TYR A 180 13.63 22.26 -48.13
CA TYR A 180 12.83 22.25 -46.90
C TYR A 180 12.70 23.68 -46.32
N ASP A 181 11.50 24.24 -46.46
CA ASP A 181 11.13 25.56 -45.94
C ASP A 181 11.02 25.53 -44.41
N LYS A 182 12.04 26.07 -43.75
CA LYS A 182 12.13 26.14 -42.28
C LYS A 182 11.02 26.99 -41.64
N GLU A 183 10.47 27.99 -42.35
CA GLU A 183 9.40 28.84 -41.81
C GLU A 183 8.08 28.08 -41.71
N LYS A 184 7.78 27.20 -42.67
CA LYS A 184 6.59 26.34 -42.62
C LYS A 184 6.66 25.29 -41.51
N ALA A 185 7.83 24.70 -41.29
CA ALA A 185 8.03 23.61 -40.34
C ALA A 185 7.99 24.06 -38.86
N GLY A 186 8.51 25.25 -38.57
CA GLY A 186 8.42 25.86 -37.22
C GLY A 186 6.98 26.07 -36.74
N SER A 187 6.02 26.25 -37.65
CA SER A 187 4.59 26.39 -37.29
C SER A 187 3.92 25.09 -36.83
N ILE A 188 4.48 23.93 -37.19
CA ILE A 188 3.95 22.60 -36.85
C ILE A 188 4.50 22.12 -35.49
N PHE A 189 5.78 22.38 -35.21
CA PHE A 189 6.43 21.98 -33.96
C PHE A 189 6.48 23.09 -32.89
N GLY A 190 6.22 24.35 -33.26
CA GLY A 190 6.34 25.53 -32.39
C GLY A 190 5.12 25.91 -31.56
N ARG A 191 4.12 25.02 -31.36
CA ARG A 191 3.15 25.26 -30.28
C ARG A 191 3.79 24.88 -28.94
N GLU A 192 4.39 25.88 -28.31
CA GLU A 192 5.01 25.85 -26.97
C GLU A 192 4.06 25.48 -25.81
N ASP A 193 2.82 25.05 -26.08
CA ASP A 193 1.83 24.75 -25.06
C ASP A 193 2.05 23.39 -24.32
N TYR A 194 3.05 22.59 -24.71
CA TYR A 194 3.27 21.27 -24.10
C TYR A 194 4.01 21.28 -22.75
N THR A 195 4.60 22.41 -22.34
CA THR A 195 5.39 22.51 -21.10
C THR A 195 4.61 23.09 -19.91
N SER A 196 3.42 23.66 -20.12
CA SER A 196 2.67 24.38 -19.06
C SER A 196 1.84 23.50 -18.12
N SER A 197 1.70 22.19 -18.39
CA SER A 197 0.91 21.28 -17.54
C SER A 197 1.73 20.52 -16.48
N ILE A 198 2.94 20.99 -16.15
CA ILE A 198 3.83 20.37 -15.16
C ILE A 198 3.99 21.31 -13.96
N HIS A 199 2.94 21.47 -13.15
CA HIS A 199 3.03 21.94 -11.76
C HIS A 199 1.91 21.34 -10.91
#